data_AF-A0A7H8XLJ0-F1
#
_entry.id   AF-A0A7H8XLJ0-F1
#
_cell.length_a   1.000
_cell.length_b   1.000
_cell.length_c   1.000
_cell.angle_alpha   90.00
_cell.angle_beta   90.00
_cell.angle_gamma   90.00
#
_symmetry.space_group_name_H-M   'P 1'
#
loop_
_entity.id
_entity.type
_entity.pdbx_description
1 polymer ?
#
loop_
_entity_poly.entity_id
_entity_poly.type
_entity_poly.pdbx_seq_one_letter_code
_entity_poly.pdbx_strand_id
1 'polypeptide(L)' 'MSAATCTCPIRWRCLYAIIEGVRYEVVPSPVDTAISLLFRGWCAGCGVEFTHPFRVSAARERAA' A
#
# COMPACT_ATOMS: atom_id res chain seq x y z
N MET A 1 7.76 17.95 9.45
CA MET A 1 7.53 17.23 8.18
C MET A 1 6.03 17.17 7.96
N SER A 2 5.48 17.90 6.99
CA SER A 2 4.06 17.81 6.68
C SER A 2 3.82 16.46 6.02
N ALA A 3 3.11 15.55 6.70
CA ALA A 3 2.65 14.32 6.09
C ALA A 3 1.74 14.71 4.92
N ALA A 4 2.19 14.46 3.70
CA ALA A 4 1.36 14.70 2.53
C ALA A 4 0.08 13.86 2.67
N THR A 5 -1.08 14.48 2.45
CA THR A 5 -2.38 13.81 2.56
C THR A 5 -2.82 13.32 1.18
N CYS A 6 -3.47 12.16 1.12
CA CYS A 6 -4.04 11.66 -0.13
C CYS A 6 -5.07 12.65 -0.70
N THR A 7 -4.84 13.09 -1.94
CA THR A 7 -5.68 14.04 -2.68
C THR A 7 -6.64 13.36 -3.65
N CYS A 8 -6.69 12.03 -3.68
CA CYS A 8 -7.61 11.30 -4.55
C CYS A 8 -9.09 11.54 -4.17
N PRO A 9 -10.02 11.58 -5.15
CA PRO A 9 -11.45 11.72 -4.88
C PRO A 9 -12.00 10.64 -3.94
N ILE A 10 -11.50 9.41 -4.10
CA ILE A 10 -11.69 8.31 -3.15
C ILE A 10 -10.33 8.02 -2.55
N ARG A 11 -10.13 8.42 -1.30
CA ARG A 11 -8.86 8.26 -0.60
C ARG A 11 -8.49 6.79 -0.50
N TRP A 12 -7.23 6.47 -0.79
CA TRP A 12 -6.65 5.14 -0.60
C TRP A 12 -7.36 4.01 -1.34
N ARG A 13 -8.11 4.31 -2.42
CA ARG A 13 -8.84 3.32 -3.23
C ARG A 13 -7.91 2.23 -3.78
N CYS A 14 -6.72 2.62 -4.21
CA CYS A 14 -5.71 1.72 -4.73
C CYS A 14 -4.38 2.02 -4.04
N LEU A 15 -3.86 1.04 -3.30
CA LEU A 15 -2.56 1.10 -2.65
C LEU A 15 -1.62 0.08 -3.29
N TYR A 16 -0.33 0.40 -3.28
CA TYR A 16 0.70 -0.53 -3.68
C TYR A 16 1.93 -0.43 -2.77
N ALA A 17 2.72 -1.49 -2.74
CA ALA A 17 4.07 -1.50 -2.20
C ALA A 17 5.04 -1.99 -3.28
N ILE A 18 6.31 -1.56 -3.21
CA ILE A 18 7.38 -2.12 -4.02
C ILE A 18 8.19 -3.03 -3.11
N ILE A 19 8.18 -4.33 -3.41
CA ILE A 19 8.89 -5.36 -2.67
C ILE A 19 9.87 -6.00 -3.65
N GLU A 20 11.18 -5.89 -3.36
CA GLU A 20 12.24 -6.41 -4.24
C GLU A 20 12.12 -5.92 -5.70
N GLY A 21 11.75 -4.65 -5.90
CA GLY A 21 11.55 -4.06 -7.23
C GLY A 21 10.24 -4.42 -7.93
N VAL A 22 9.41 -5.30 -7.34
CA VAL A 22 8.11 -5.70 -7.89
C VAL A 22 6.99 -4.93 -7.20
N ARG A 23 6.04 -4.42 -8.01
CA ARG A 23 4.85 -3.72 -7.50
C ARG A 23 3.76 -4.72 -7.11
N TYR A 24 3.39 -4.70 -5.83
CA TYR A 24 2.29 -5.48 -5.26
C TYR A 24 1.12 -4.58 -4.91
N GLU A 25 -0.09 -5.04 -5.21
CA GLU A 25 -1.30 -4.42 -4.66
C GLU A 25 -1.42 -4.77 -3.19
N VAL A 26 -1.75 -3.77 -2.38
CA VAL A 26 -1.90 -3.93 -0.94
C VAL A 26 -3.23 -3.35 -0.48
N VAL A 27 -3.72 -3.84 0.64
CA VAL A 27 -4.94 -3.33 1.29
C VAL A 27 -4.62 -2.94 2.73
N PRO A 28 -5.32 -1.95 3.31
CA PRO A 28 -5.18 -1.62 4.72
C PRO A 28 -5.38 -2.86 5.61
N SER A 29 -4.59 -2.94 6.67
CA SER A 29 -4.66 -3.98 7.68
C SER A 29 -4.97 -3.35 9.04
N PRO A 30 -5.77 -3.99 9.90
CA PRO A 30 -6.01 -3.51 11.25
C PRO A 30 -4.79 -3.70 12.17
N VAL A 31 -3.84 -4.53 11.77
CA VAL A 31 -2.63 -4.87 12.54
C VAL A 31 -1.39 -4.81 11.67
N ASP A 32 -0.24 -4.54 12.29
CA ASP A 32 1.06 -4.63 11.63
C ASP A 32 1.28 -6.02 11.02
N THR A 33 1.81 -6.02 9.81
CA THR A 33 2.30 -7.22 9.13
C THR A 33 3.79 -7.10 8.90
N ALA A 34 4.48 -8.22 8.69
CA ALA A 34 5.89 -8.19 8.30
C ALA A 34 6.12 -7.29 7.07
N ILE A 35 5.17 -7.27 6.12
CA ILE A 35 5.25 -6.42 4.93
C ILE A 35 5.12 -4.93 5.30
N SER A 36 4.16 -4.54 6.13
CA SER A 36 4.01 -3.12 6.49
C SER A 36 5.11 -2.59 7.42
N LEU A 37 5.82 -3.48 8.12
CA LEU A 37 6.97 -3.13 8.93
C LEU A 37 8.25 -2.97 8.11
N LEU A 38 8.37 -3.71 6.99
CA LEU A 38 9.59 -3.72 6.17
C LEU A 38 9.50 -2.81 4.94
N PHE A 39 8.30 -2.54 4.43
CA PHE A 39 8.09 -1.83 3.18
C PHE A 39 7.16 -0.64 3.34
N ARG A 40 7.31 0.35 2.46
CA ARG A 40 6.45 1.52 2.39
C ARG A 40 5.27 1.27 1.44
N GLY A 41 4.07 1.65 1.89
CA GLY A 41 2.87 1.67 1.07
C GLY A 41 2.67 3.02 0.39
N TRP A 42 2.06 3.04 -0.78
CA TRP A 42 1.83 4.23 -1.58
C TRP A 42 0.44 4.24 -2.19
N CYS A 43 -0.15 5.43 -2.33
CA CYS A 43 -1.36 5.59 -3.13
C CYS A 43 -1.03 5.50 -4.63
N ALA A 44 -1.69 4.60 -5.34
CA ALA A 44 -1.51 4.46 -6.79
C ALA A 44 -1.97 5.69 -7.59
N GLY A 45 -2.89 6.48 -7.05
CA GLY A 45 -3.45 7.65 -7.74
C GLY A 45 -2.62 8.92 -7.58
N CYS A 46 -2.22 9.26 -6.35
CA CYS A 46 -1.51 10.52 -6.05
C CYS A 46 -0.07 10.34 -5.57
N GLY A 47 0.44 9.11 -5.47
CA GLY A 47 1.84 8.84 -5.11
C GLY A 47 2.20 9.17 -3.67
N VAL A 48 1.22 9.43 -2.81
CA VAL A 48 1.47 9.76 -1.40
C VAL A 48 1.74 8.50 -0.59
N GLU A 49 2.63 8.60 0.41
CA GLU A 49 2.94 7.50 1.32
C GLU A 49 1.74 7.15 2.20
N PHE A 50 1.44 5.86 2.33
CA PHE A 50 0.44 5.30 3.22
C PHE A 50 1.11 4.83 4.50
N THR A 51 0.86 5.53 5.60
CA THR A 51 1.56 5.37 6.89
C THR A 51 0.90 4.40 7.85
N HIS A 52 -0.15 3.69 7.43
CA HIS A 52 -0.88 2.73 8.26
C HIS A 52 -0.52 1.30 7.87
N PRO A 53 -0.75 0.32 8.76
CA PRO A 53 -0.52 -1.07 8.46
C PRO A 53 -1.27 -1.53 7.21
N PHE A 54 -0.63 -2.40 6.43
CA PHE A 54 -1.17 -2.95 5.20
C PHE A 54 -0.70 -4.40 5.00
N ARG A 55 -1.38 -5.11 4.11
CA ARG A 55 -1.02 -6.47 3.69
C ARG A 55 -1.15 -6.59 2.18
N VAL A 56 -0.41 -7.53 1.58
CA VAL A 56 -0.57 -7.86 0.16
C VAL A 56 -1.99 -8.37 -0.09
N SER A 57 -2.61 -7.88 -1.16
CA SER A 57 -3.91 -8.36 -1.59
C SER A 57 -3.78 -9.77 -2.16
N ALA A 58 -4.48 -10.74 -1.56
CA ALA A 58 -4.49 -12.14 -2.01
C ALA A 58 -5.07 -12.32 -3.43
N ALA A 59 -5.67 -11.27 -4.02
CA ALA A 59 -6.28 -11.32 -5.35
C ALA A 59 -5.29 -11.67 -6.49
N ARG A 60 -3.98 -11.59 -6.27
CA ARG A 60 -2.95 -11.90 -7.29
C ARG A 60 -2.09 -13.13 -6.99
N GLU A 61 -2.41 -13.93 -5.97
CA GLU A 61 -1.74 -15.23 -5.76
C GLU A 61 -2.25 -16.33 -6.70
N ARG A 62 -3.25 -16.06 -7.56
CA ARG A 62 -3.80 -17.02 -8.53
C ARG A 62 -3.41 -16.73 -9.98
N ALA A 63 -2.12 -16.56 -10.24
CA ALA A 63 -1.58 -16.67 -11.59
C ALA A 63 -0.27 -17.46 -11.54
N ALA A 64 -0.40 -18.76 -11.28
CA ALA A 64 0.61 -19.78 -11.52
C ALA A 64 -0.05 -20.92 -12.29
#